data_AF-A0AAV5N3N0-F1
#
_entry.id   AF-A0AAV5N3N0-F1
#
_cell.length_a   1.000
_cell.length_b   1.000
_cell.length_c   1.000
_cell.angle_alpha   90.00
_cell.angle_beta   90.00
_cell.angle_gamma   90.00
#
_symmetry.space_group_name_H-M   'P 1'
#
loop_
_entity.id
_entity.type
_entity.pdbx_description
1 polymer ?
#
loop_
_entity_poly.entity_id
_entity_poly.type
_entity_poly.pdbx_seq_one_letter_code
_entity_poly.pdbx_strand_id
1 'polypeptide(L)'
;MKASDISRILSDSERAIESQLSAFNERMTSFRQRLIELKKTQLEIYQQMAKVLLLESPDLKNVAQIDTLQRQLKNMMAEINQKLSVQKQTLEQETQRRDALSKEIDEYEAKKSALLEQDAAFVELDARFAELTEQRRTVEQLEQDIHREVEEKIAGYRANQAFEYLMARRFGESDYRGKWIFRHLDSWLARQIDFPKNLRNYRTLQAMAQEVTSRREEIGPKVDALSAQHKAIVDGAADRVGLTPLLAEQAKLAATIEARQGDIARLHGLLRDSIVGESPLFASIAEKTAEVMRTLPLKQLNEMVLKTESPQDDRLFEQLRENKMQVASLEGELQSEQPQWEEMNAQYERMHSLARRYATSDLNSVRYHYDVKRSQVQNLIDAIVLNQFGSRHLLEILKSVRYTPAPSSSGSSSSSSSSRRSSYSSSSSSSSRSYSSSSSSSSSGSSSFGGGGSRTSSSSGGGGFSTTDSF
;
A
#
# COMPACT_ATOMS: atom_id res chain seq x y z
N MET A 1 -15.11 6.20 -20.81
CA MET A 1 -15.46 5.90 -19.40
C MET A 1 -14.56 6.71 -18.47
N LYS A 2 -15.07 7.26 -17.36
CA LYS A 2 -14.26 8.07 -16.43
C LYS A 2 -13.44 7.18 -15.50
N ALA A 3 -12.32 7.69 -14.96
CA ALA A 3 -11.55 6.99 -13.93
C ALA A 3 -12.41 6.62 -12.70
N SER A 4 -13.33 7.50 -12.30
CA SER A 4 -14.30 7.23 -11.23
C SER A 4 -15.17 5.99 -11.49
N ASP A 5 -15.53 5.73 -12.75
CA ASP A 5 -16.36 4.59 -13.11
C ASP A 5 -15.58 3.27 -12.96
N ILE A 6 -14.27 3.26 -13.27
CA ILE A 6 -13.38 2.11 -13.06
C ILE A 6 -13.20 1.83 -11.56
N SER A 7 -12.98 2.88 -10.76
CA SER A 7 -12.86 2.73 -9.31
C SER A 7 -14.11 2.11 -8.69
N ARG A 8 -15.30 2.50 -9.18
CA ARG A 8 -16.59 1.97 -8.74
C ARG A 8 -16.77 0.51 -9.12
N ILE A 9 -16.38 0.13 -10.35
CA ILE A 9 -16.44 -1.26 -10.80
C ILE A 9 -15.54 -2.15 -9.92
N LEU A 10 -14.32 -1.71 -9.61
CA LEU A 10 -13.39 -2.44 -8.74
C LEU A 10 -13.93 -2.58 -7.32
N SER A 11 -14.48 -1.52 -6.73
CA SER A 11 -15.06 -1.58 -5.38
C SER A 11 -16.31 -2.45 -5.32
N ASP A 12 -17.14 -2.43 -6.36
CA ASP A 12 -18.35 -3.27 -6.43
C ASP A 12 -17.97 -4.75 -6.55
N SER A 13 -16.93 -5.07 -7.33
CA SER A 13 -16.42 -6.44 -7.44
C SER A 13 -15.69 -6.93 -6.19
N GLU A 14 -14.96 -6.06 -5.49
CA GLU A 14 -14.30 -6.38 -4.22
C GLU A 14 -15.34 -6.73 -3.15
N ARG A 15 -16.38 -5.91 -2.99
CA ARG A 15 -17.49 -6.18 -2.05
C ARG A 15 -18.23 -7.47 -2.37
N ALA A 16 -18.40 -7.80 -3.66
CA ALA A 16 -19.05 -9.03 -4.07
C ALA A 16 -18.26 -10.26 -3.61
N ILE A 17 -16.95 -10.29 -3.86
CA ILE A 17 -16.08 -11.40 -3.44
C ILE A 17 -15.96 -11.45 -1.91
N GLU A 18 -15.85 -10.30 -1.25
CA GLU A 18 -15.80 -10.23 0.22
C GLU A 18 -17.06 -10.84 0.87
N SER A 19 -18.24 -10.55 0.33
CA SER A 19 -19.51 -11.12 0.81
C SER A 19 -19.60 -12.65 0.60
N GLN A 20 -19.01 -13.16 -0.47
CA GLN A 20 -18.94 -14.59 -0.75
C GLN A 20 -17.95 -15.27 0.21
N LEU A 21 -16.79 -14.65 0.45
CA LEU A 21 -15.77 -15.13 1.38
C LEU A 21 -16.30 -15.14 2.83
N SER A 22 -17.04 -14.11 3.26
CA SER A 22 -17.64 -14.07 4.60
C SER A 22 -18.68 -15.19 4.78
N ALA A 23 -19.53 -15.43 3.78
CA ALA A 23 -20.50 -16.53 3.81
C ALA A 23 -19.84 -17.92 3.83
N PHE A 24 -18.68 -18.07 3.20
CA PHE A 24 -17.85 -19.28 3.27
C PHE A 24 -17.20 -19.44 4.65
N ASN A 25 -16.68 -18.35 5.24
CA ASN A 25 -16.08 -18.34 6.58
C ASN A 25 -17.11 -18.71 7.66
N GLU A 26 -18.33 -18.20 7.56
CA GLU A 26 -19.43 -18.55 8.47
C GLU A 26 -19.80 -20.04 8.36
N ARG A 27 -19.88 -20.57 7.13
CA ARG A 27 -20.13 -22.01 6.88
C ARG A 27 -19.00 -22.90 7.41
N MET A 28 -17.75 -22.54 7.17
CA MET A 28 -16.59 -23.29 7.71
C MET A 28 -16.58 -23.28 9.24
N THR A 29 -16.95 -22.15 9.85
CA THR A 29 -17.03 -22.02 11.32
C THR A 29 -18.15 -22.91 11.88
N SER A 30 -19.32 -22.94 11.25
CA SER A 30 -20.44 -23.78 11.70
C SER A 30 -20.17 -25.27 11.54
N PHE A 31 -19.52 -25.70 10.44
CA PHE A 31 -19.07 -27.09 10.27
C PHE A 31 -18.11 -27.52 11.38
N ARG A 32 -17.14 -26.66 11.72
CA ARG A 32 -16.17 -26.95 12.79
C ARG A 32 -16.81 -27.01 14.17
N GLN A 33 -17.75 -26.12 14.48
CA GLN A 33 -18.52 -26.18 15.73
C GLN A 33 -19.30 -27.50 15.84
N ARG A 34 -19.97 -27.90 14.77
CA ARG A 34 -20.73 -29.15 14.72
C ARG A 34 -19.85 -30.39 14.85
N LEU A 35 -18.65 -30.37 14.27
CA LEU A 35 -17.66 -31.43 14.42
C LEU A 35 -17.21 -31.56 15.88
N ILE A 36 -16.96 -30.44 16.57
CA ILE A 36 -16.59 -30.45 18.00
C ILE A 36 -17.72 -31.04 18.85
N GLU A 37 -18.98 -30.64 18.60
CA GLU A 37 -20.14 -31.19 19.30
C GLU A 37 -20.31 -32.69 19.07
N LEU A 38 -20.12 -33.16 17.83
CA LEU A 38 -20.18 -34.58 17.51
C LEU A 38 -19.05 -35.38 18.15
N LYS A 39 -17.80 -34.88 18.15
CA LYS A 39 -16.68 -35.54 18.84
C LYS A 39 -16.90 -35.56 20.36
N LYS A 40 -17.51 -34.52 20.93
CA LYS A 40 -17.87 -34.47 22.35
C LYS A 40 -18.94 -35.51 22.69
N THR A 41 -19.99 -35.62 21.89
CA THR A 41 -21.01 -36.66 22.07
C THR A 41 -20.45 -38.06 21.85
N GLN A 42 -19.55 -38.23 20.89
CA GLN A 42 -18.80 -39.49 20.69
C GLN A 42 -18.02 -39.87 21.94
N LEU A 43 -17.36 -38.90 22.58
CA LEU A 43 -16.63 -39.08 23.82
C LEU A 43 -17.56 -39.43 25.00
N GLU A 44 -18.72 -38.77 25.11
CA GLU A 44 -19.73 -39.06 26.12
C GLU A 44 -20.29 -40.48 25.96
N ILE A 45 -20.55 -40.93 24.72
CA ILE A 45 -20.95 -42.30 24.41
C ILE A 45 -19.84 -43.28 24.76
N TYR A 46 -18.58 -42.97 24.44
CA TYR A 46 -17.44 -43.79 24.85
C TYR A 46 -17.28 -43.88 26.37
N GLN A 47 -17.51 -42.80 27.10
CA GLN A 47 -17.47 -42.80 28.57
C GLN A 47 -18.62 -43.62 29.16
N GLN A 48 -19.81 -43.54 28.57
CA GLN A 48 -20.97 -44.35 28.99
C GLN A 48 -20.75 -45.84 28.71
N MET A 49 -20.28 -46.18 27.51
CA MET A 49 -19.91 -47.56 27.15
C MET A 49 -18.76 -48.07 28.04
N ALA A 50 -17.74 -47.25 28.29
CA ALA A 50 -16.66 -47.61 29.21
C ALA A 50 -17.19 -47.81 30.63
N LYS A 51 -18.13 -47.00 31.11
CA LYS A 51 -18.73 -47.17 32.44
C LYS A 51 -19.51 -48.48 32.56
N VAL A 52 -20.26 -48.87 31.53
CA VAL A 52 -21.01 -50.14 31.51
C VAL A 52 -20.05 -51.33 31.39
N LEU A 53 -19.08 -51.29 30.47
CA LEU A 53 -18.05 -52.33 30.32
C LEU A 53 -17.16 -52.49 31.56
N LEU A 54 -16.89 -51.41 32.29
CA LEU A 54 -16.03 -51.41 33.49
C LEU A 54 -16.81 -51.83 34.75
N LEU A 55 -18.14 -51.72 34.76
CA LEU A 55 -19.01 -52.36 35.75
C LEU A 55 -19.05 -53.89 35.58
N GLU A 56 -18.71 -54.42 34.40
CA GLU A 56 -18.72 -55.86 34.08
C GLU A 56 -17.33 -56.47 33.80
N SER A 57 -16.26 -55.68 33.68
CA SER A 57 -14.89 -56.18 33.43
C SER A 57 -13.81 -55.31 34.14
N PRO A 58 -13.04 -55.83 35.12
CA PRO A 58 -12.30 -54.98 36.06
C PRO A 58 -10.92 -54.45 35.63
N ASP A 59 -10.47 -54.65 34.39
CA ASP A 59 -9.03 -54.51 34.08
C ASP A 59 -8.72 -53.52 32.95
N LEU A 60 -8.96 -52.22 33.17
CA LEU A 60 -8.54 -51.16 32.22
C LEU A 60 -8.00 -49.90 32.92
N LYS A 61 -6.69 -49.89 33.19
CA LYS A 61 -5.93 -48.74 33.74
C LYS A 61 -5.82 -47.52 32.81
N ASN A 62 -6.21 -47.64 31.53
CA ASN A 62 -5.96 -46.62 30.51
C ASN A 62 -7.06 -45.54 30.39
N VAL A 63 -8.28 -45.80 30.86
CA VAL A 63 -9.41 -44.85 30.76
C VAL A 63 -9.24 -43.65 31.69
N ALA A 64 -8.74 -43.89 32.92
CA ALA A 64 -8.48 -42.83 33.88
C ALA A 64 -7.44 -41.81 33.38
N GLN A 65 -6.47 -42.23 32.55
CA GLN A 65 -5.44 -41.34 32.02
C GLN A 65 -6.00 -40.35 30.97
N ILE A 66 -6.94 -40.77 30.13
CA ILE A 66 -7.59 -39.89 29.13
C ILE A 66 -8.41 -38.81 29.85
N ASP A 67 -9.20 -39.20 30.85
CA ASP A 67 -9.99 -38.24 31.65
C ASP A 67 -9.13 -37.22 32.39
N THR A 68 -7.91 -37.60 32.81
CA THR A 68 -6.97 -36.65 33.43
C THR A 68 -6.44 -35.64 32.44
N LEU A 69 -6.07 -36.06 31.22
CA LEU A 69 -5.53 -35.16 30.19
C LEU A 69 -6.60 -34.20 29.64
N GLN A 70 -7.83 -34.66 29.48
CA GLN A 70 -8.95 -33.79 29.07
C GLN A 70 -9.28 -32.74 30.12
N ARG A 71 -9.24 -33.11 31.41
CA ARG A 71 -9.37 -32.15 32.51
C ARG A 71 -8.24 -31.12 32.48
N GLN A 72 -7.01 -31.54 32.21
CA GLN A 72 -5.86 -30.63 32.08
C GLN A 72 -6.02 -29.66 30.90
N LEU A 73 -6.48 -30.11 29.73
CA LEU A 73 -6.75 -29.24 28.59
C LEU A 73 -7.85 -28.22 28.88
N LYS A 74 -8.97 -28.68 29.48
CA LYS A 74 -10.08 -27.80 29.88
C LYS A 74 -9.64 -26.75 30.89
N ASN A 75 -8.84 -27.14 31.88
CA ASN A 75 -8.30 -26.23 32.89
C ASN A 75 -7.35 -25.21 32.26
N MET A 76 -6.49 -25.63 31.33
CA MET A 76 -5.60 -24.71 30.61
C MET A 76 -6.39 -23.70 29.76
N MET A 77 -7.40 -24.13 29.00
CA MET A 77 -8.22 -23.21 28.22
C MET A 77 -8.99 -22.22 29.11
N ALA A 78 -9.49 -22.68 30.25
CA ALA A 78 -10.12 -21.82 31.24
C ALA A 78 -9.13 -20.79 31.82
N GLU A 79 -7.90 -21.22 32.13
CA GLU A 79 -6.84 -20.35 32.63
C GLU A 79 -6.42 -19.30 31.59
N ILE A 80 -6.27 -19.69 30.32
CA ILE A 80 -5.96 -18.77 29.22
C ILE A 80 -7.10 -17.74 29.06
N ASN A 81 -8.36 -18.18 29.04
CA ASN A 81 -9.51 -17.28 28.93
C ASN A 81 -9.62 -16.32 30.12
N GLN A 82 -9.33 -16.79 31.34
CA GLN A 82 -9.30 -15.94 32.53
C GLN A 82 -8.19 -14.89 32.43
N LYS A 83 -6.97 -15.29 32.06
CA LYS A 83 -5.84 -14.36 31.86
C LYS A 83 -6.16 -13.33 30.76
N LEU A 84 -6.79 -13.76 29.68
CA LEU A 84 -7.19 -12.92 28.56
C LEU A 84 -8.24 -11.89 28.99
N SER A 85 -9.23 -12.29 29.78
CA SER A 85 -10.24 -11.39 30.36
C SER A 85 -9.59 -10.32 31.25
N VAL A 86 -8.72 -10.72 32.18
CA VAL A 86 -8.01 -9.79 33.08
C VAL A 86 -7.13 -8.82 32.28
N GLN A 87 -6.38 -9.32 31.30
CA GLN A 87 -5.52 -8.48 30.46
C GLN A 87 -6.34 -7.50 29.61
N LYS A 88 -7.49 -7.91 29.06
CA LYS A 88 -8.39 -7.01 28.32
C LYS A 88 -8.98 -5.93 29.22
N GLN A 89 -9.45 -6.29 30.41
CA GLN A 89 -9.97 -5.31 31.36
C GLN A 89 -8.89 -4.31 31.79
N THR A 90 -7.68 -4.80 32.02
CA THR A 90 -6.56 -3.92 32.39
C THR A 90 -6.15 -3.04 31.21
N LEU A 91 -6.11 -3.57 29.98
CA LEU A 91 -5.85 -2.79 28.78
C LEU A 91 -6.86 -1.65 28.63
N GLU A 92 -8.15 -1.93 28.82
CA GLU A 92 -9.22 -0.93 28.78
C GLU A 92 -9.02 0.18 29.83
N GLN A 93 -8.62 -0.18 31.06
CA GLN A 93 -8.31 0.79 32.10
C GLN A 93 -7.10 1.66 31.75
N GLU A 94 -6.04 1.07 31.20
CA GLU A 94 -4.84 1.81 30.79
C GLU A 94 -5.12 2.71 29.57
N THR A 95 -5.97 2.28 28.63
CA THR A 95 -6.40 3.13 27.51
C THR A 95 -7.25 4.30 27.99
N GLN A 96 -8.17 4.08 28.93
CA GLN A 96 -8.93 5.16 29.55
C GLN A 96 -8.03 6.14 30.31
N ARG A 97 -7.04 5.63 31.05
CA ARG A 97 -6.02 6.45 31.71
C ARG A 97 -5.22 7.26 30.71
N ARG A 98 -4.83 6.67 29.57
CA ARG A 98 -4.11 7.38 28.49
C ARG A 98 -4.96 8.50 27.91
N ASP A 99 -6.25 8.24 27.69
CA ASP A 99 -7.15 9.24 27.12
C ASP A 99 -7.40 10.40 28.11
N ALA A 100 -7.49 10.10 29.42
CA ALA A 100 -7.55 11.12 30.46
C ALA A 100 -6.24 11.94 30.54
N LEU A 101 -5.09 11.27 30.52
CA LEU A 101 -3.77 11.91 30.53
C LEU A 101 -3.55 12.76 29.27
N SER A 102 -4.06 12.34 28.11
CA SER A 102 -4.00 13.12 26.87
C SER A 102 -4.77 14.43 27.01
N LYS A 103 -5.97 14.40 27.61
CA LYS A 103 -6.73 15.63 27.86
C LYS A 103 -6.01 16.56 28.82
N GLU A 104 -5.38 16.01 29.86
CA GLU A 104 -4.56 16.79 30.78
C GLU A 104 -3.38 17.43 30.04
N ILE A 105 -2.65 16.66 29.23
CA ILE A 105 -1.57 17.16 28.36
C ILE A 105 -2.05 18.30 27.48
N ASP A 106 -3.21 18.18 26.82
CA ASP A 106 -3.77 19.25 25.97
C ASP A 106 -4.00 20.55 26.77
N GLU A 107 -4.49 20.45 28.00
CA GLU A 107 -4.66 21.61 28.90
C GLU A 107 -3.32 22.25 29.28
N TYR A 108 -2.29 21.46 29.56
CA TYR A 108 -0.96 21.96 29.88
C TYR A 108 -0.22 22.50 28.65
N GLU A 109 -0.47 21.96 27.47
CA GLU A 109 0.01 22.52 26.20
C GLU A 109 -0.59 23.89 25.93
N ALA A 110 -1.90 24.07 26.19
CA ALA A 110 -2.55 25.37 26.09
C ALA A 110 -1.99 26.38 27.12
N LYS A 111 -1.65 25.93 28.35
CA LYS A 111 -0.95 26.77 29.34
C LYS A 111 0.46 27.14 28.88
N LYS A 112 1.19 26.20 28.28
CA LYS A 112 2.52 26.44 27.71
C LYS A 112 2.46 27.47 26.58
N SER A 113 1.52 27.33 25.64
CA SER A 113 1.37 28.29 24.54
C SER A 113 1.01 29.67 25.07
N ALA A 114 0.06 29.77 26.02
CA ALA A 114 -0.29 31.04 26.64
C ALA A 114 0.89 31.69 27.39
N LEU A 115 1.75 30.90 28.04
CA LEU A 115 2.97 31.41 28.69
C LEU A 115 3.98 31.94 27.66
N LEU A 116 4.16 31.24 26.55
CA LEU A 116 5.06 31.63 25.47
C LEU A 116 4.57 32.88 24.71
N GLU A 117 3.27 33.00 24.47
CA GLU A 117 2.66 34.17 23.83
C GLU A 117 2.75 35.44 24.68
N GLN A 118 2.80 35.31 26.01
CA GLN A 118 3.00 36.44 26.91
C GLN A 118 4.45 36.94 26.94
N ASP A 119 5.42 36.12 26.53
CA ASP A 119 6.83 36.48 26.48
C ASP A 119 7.15 37.18 25.14
N ALA A 120 7.21 38.51 25.16
CA ALA A 120 7.53 39.32 23.99
C ALA A 120 8.87 38.94 23.32
N ALA A 121 9.87 38.50 24.11
CA ALA A 121 11.16 38.10 23.57
C ALA A 121 11.05 36.77 22.79
N PHE A 122 10.18 35.87 23.24
CA PHE A 122 9.90 34.62 22.52
C PHE A 122 9.12 34.88 21.23
N VAL A 123 8.11 35.76 21.24
CA VAL A 123 7.33 36.10 20.04
C VAL A 123 8.23 36.69 18.95
N GLU A 124 9.15 37.59 19.30
CA GLU A 124 10.14 38.10 18.34
C GLU A 124 11.08 37.02 17.82
N LEU A 125 11.53 36.11 18.70
CA LEU A 125 12.40 34.99 18.33
C LEU A 125 11.69 34.04 17.37
N ASP A 126 10.44 33.69 17.64
CA ASP A 126 9.60 32.80 16.82
C ASP A 126 9.35 33.39 15.43
N ALA A 127 9.05 34.69 15.35
CA ALA A 127 8.90 35.39 14.07
C ALA A 127 10.19 35.37 13.25
N ARG A 128 11.34 35.67 13.87
CA ARG A 128 12.66 35.60 13.20
C ARG A 128 12.99 34.17 12.77
N PHE A 129 12.64 33.17 13.58
CA PHE A 129 12.86 31.77 13.27
C PHE A 129 12.02 31.32 12.07
N ALA A 130 10.74 31.71 12.03
CA ALA A 130 9.86 31.45 10.90
C ALA A 130 10.39 32.09 9.60
N GLU A 131 10.77 33.37 9.65
CA GLU A 131 11.32 34.10 8.50
C GLU A 131 12.59 33.42 7.97
N LEU A 132 13.53 33.10 8.86
CA LEU A 132 14.79 32.50 8.45
C LEU A 132 14.62 31.07 7.92
N THR A 133 13.65 30.33 8.44
CA THR A 133 13.29 28.99 7.95
C THR A 133 12.65 29.06 6.56
N GLU A 134 11.81 30.06 6.30
CA GLU A 134 11.25 30.32 4.97
C GLU A 134 12.35 30.76 3.99
N GLN A 135 13.25 31.64 4.40
CA GLN A 135 14.42 32.03 3.62
C GLN A 135 15.29 30.82 3.26
N ARG A 136 15.54 29.92 4.22
CA ARG A 136 16.26 28.67 3.94
C ARG A 136 15.54 27.82 2.90
N ARG A 137 14.22 27.63 3.04
CA ARG A 137 13.42 26.84 2.10
C ARG A 137 13.45 27.42 0.70
N THR A 138 13.32 28.75 0.57
CA THR A 138 13.37 29.43 -0.73
C THR A 138 14.74 29.33 -1.38
N VAL A 139 15.83 29.45 -0.62
CA VAL A 139 17.19 29.26 -1.12
C VAL A 139 17.46 27.81 -1.51
N GLU A 140 16.98 26.83 -0.75
CA GLU A 140 17.09 25.40 -1.10
C GLU A 140 16.33 25.07 -2.40
N GLN A 141 15.14 25.65 -2.59
CA GLN A 141 14.39 25.50 -3.84
C GLN A 141 15.11 26.18 -5.02
N LEU A 142 15.57 27.42 -4.82
CA LEU A 142 16.33 28.16 -5.82
C LEU A 142 17.61 27.42 -6.21
N GLU A 143 18.30 26.82 -5.25
CA GLU A 143 19.49 26.00 -5.49
C GLU A 143 19.16 24.83 -6.41
N GLN A 144 18.12 24.06 -6.10
CA GLN A 144 17.70 22.92 -6.92
C GLN A 144 17.34 23.34 -8.35
N ASP A 145 16.65 24.46 -8.50
CA ASP A 145 16.27 24.99 -9.81
C ASP A 145 17.47 25.47 -10.62
N ILE A 146 18.36 26.25 -10.01
CA ILE A 146 19.58 26.75 -10.67
C ILE A 146 20.52 25.61 -11.01
N HIS A 147 20.77 24.65 -10.12
CA HIS A 147 21.67 23.53 -10.43
C HIS A 147 21.15 22.71 -11.60
N ARG A 148 19.85 22.42 -11.63
CA ARG A 148 19.22 21.73 -12.76
C ARG A 148 19.34 22.51 -14.07
N GLU A 149 19.02 23.81 -14.05
CA GLU A 149 19.12 24.66 -15.24
C GLU A 149 20.58 24.79 -15.73
N VAL A 150 21.52 24.89 -14.79
CA VAL A 150 22.95 24.97 -15.06
C VAL A 150 23.46 23.65 -15.62
N GLU A 151 23.08 22.50 -15.06
CA GLU A 151 23.46 21.17 -15.55
C GLU A 151 22.97 20.95 -16.99
N GLU A 152 21.69 21.25 -17.26
CA GLU A 152 21.10 21.13 -18.60
C GLU A 152 21.82 22.04 -19.62
N LYS A 153 22.04 23.31 -19.27
CA LYS A 153 22.70 24.28 -20.17
C LYS A 153 24.19 23.98 -20.36
N ILE A 154 24.91 23.62 -19.29
CA ILE A 154 26.33 23.24 -19.37
C ILE A 154 26.51 21.99 -20.22
N ALA A 155 25.61 21.00 -20.11
CA ALA A 155 25.64 19.82 -20.96
C ALA A 155 25.52 20.21 -22.46
N GLY A 156 24.65 21.17 -22.79
CA GLY A 156 24.53 21.73 -24.13
C GLY A 156 25.83 22.40 -24.64
N TYR A 157 26.51 23.16 -23.78
CA TYR A 157 27.81 23.77 -24.12
C TYR A 157 28.92 22.72 -24.31
N ARG A 158 28.97 21.69 -23.44
CA ARG A 158 29.96 20.59 -23.51
C ARG A 158 29.75 19.69 -24.73
N ALA A 159 28.52 19.54 -25.20
CA ALA A 159 28.22 18.76 -26.40
C ALA A 159 28.79 19.42 -27.68
N ASN A 160 29.01 20.74 -27.67
CA ASN A 160 29.60 21.44 -28.80
C ASN A 160 31.13 21.33 -28.78
N GLN A 161 31.67 20.45 -29.64
CA GLN A 161 33.12 20.21 -29.75
C GLN A 161 33.94 21.46 -30.11
N ALA A 162 33.38 22.39 -30.90
CA ALA A 162 34.06 23.63 -31.26
C ALA A 162 34.15 24.59 -30.07
N PHE A 163 33.12 24.64 -29.22
CA PHE A 163 33.12 25.41 -27.99
C PHE A 163 34.13 24.85 -26.99
N GLU A 164 34.10 23.54 -26.73
CA GLU A 164 35.07 22.84 -25.87
C GLU A 164 36.52 23.04 -26.35
N TYR A 165 36.76 22.93 -27.65
CA TYR A 165 38.08 23.16 -28.24
C TYR A 165 38.63 24.57 -27.95
N LEU A 166 37.82 25.59 -28.19
CA LEU A 166 38.22 26.99 -27.95
C LEU A 166 38.36 27.29 -26.46
N MET A 167 37.53 26.68 -25.62
CA MET A 167 37.61 26.78 -24.16
C MET A 167 38.88 26.12 -23.61
N ALA A 168 39.24 24.91 -24.07
CA ALA A 168 40.46 24.21 -23.69
C ALA A 168 41.73 24.97 -24.10
N ARG A 169 41.67 25.71 -25.21
CA ARG A 169 42.75 26.60 -25.67
C ARG A 169 42.82 27.94 -24.95
N ARG A 170 41.86 28.25 -24.07
CA ARG A 170 41.71 29.56 -23.40
C ARG A 170 41.61 30.71 -24.40
N PHE A 171 40.94 30.49 -25.53
CA PHE A 171 40.76 31.53 -26.56
C PHE A 171 40.03 32.74 -25.94
N GLY A 172 40.55 33.94 -26.14
CA GLY A 172 39.97 35.18 -25.56
C GLY A 172 40.39 35.51 -24.12
N GLU A 173 41.23 34.69 -23.48
CA GLU A 173 41.90 35.03 -22.22
C GLU A 173 43.32 35.59 -22.47
N SER A 174 43.88 36.29 -21.48
CA SER A 174 45.26 36.84 -21.55
C SER A 174 46.32 35.76 -21.81
N ASP A 175 46.02 34.52 -21.45
CA ASP A 175 46.91 33.37 -21.50
C ASP A 175 46.86 32.61 -22.84
N TYR A 176 46.15 33.11 -23.84
CA TYR A 176 46.03 32.46 -25.13
C TYR A 176 47.36 32.42 -25.92
N ARG A 177 47.94 31.24 -26.10
CA ARG A 177 49.27 31.02 -26.72
C ARG A 177 49.22 30.56 -28.20
N GLY A 178 48.17 30.90 -28.95
CA GLY A 178 48.04 30.50 -30.35
C GLY A 178 49.07 31.17 -31.28
N LYS A 179 49.73 30.40 -32.16
CA LYS A 179 50.55 30.94 -33.27
C LYS A 179 49.67 31.59 -34.34
N TRP A 180 50.17 32.58 -35.09
CA TRP A 180 49.39 33.46 -35.99
C TRP A 180 48.37 32.75 -36.90
N ILE A 181 48.74 31.61 -37.51
CA ILE A 181 47.83 30.83 -38.38
C ILE A 181 46.65 30.24 -37.58
N PHE A 182 46.94 29.62 -36.43
CA PHE A 182 45.90 29.08 -35.56
C PHE A 182 45.02 30.17 -34.94
N ARG A 183 45.55 31.38 -34.71
CA ARG A 183 44.73 32.52 -34.23
C ARG A 183 43.64 32.92 -35.23
N HIS A 184 43.93 32.87 -36.53
CA HIS A 184 42.95 33.23 -37.55
C HIS A 184 41.87 32.16 -37.70
N LEU A 185 42.26 30.87 -37.66
CA LEU A 185 41.32 29.75 -37.67
C LEU A 185 40.44 29.73 -36.42
N ASP A 186 41.04 29.88 -35.24
CA ASP A 186 40.32 29.94 -33.97
C ASP A 186 39.40 31.18 -33.92
N SER A 187 39.81 32.32 -34.48
CA SER A 187 38.96 33.52 -34.55
C SER A 187 37.81 33.38 -35.55
N TRP A 188 38.00 32.65 -36.66
CA TRP A 188 36.92 32.34 -37.59
C TRP A 188 35.92 31.38 -36.93
N LEU A 189 36.41 30.31 -36.31
CA LEU A 189 35.60 29.34 -35.57
C LEU A 189 34.83 30.00 -34.42
N ALA A 190 35.47 30.91 -33.68
CA ALA A 190 34.85 31.66 -32.59
C ALA A 190 33.67 32.55 -33.04
N ARG A 191 33.73 33.12 -34.25
CA ARG A 191 32.60 33.88 -34.82
C ARG A 191 31.47 32.95 -35.28
N GLN A 192 31.81 31.78 -35.80
CA GLN A 192 30.84 30.75 -36.23
C GLN A 192 30.09 30.07 -35.08
N ILE A 193 30.43 30.33 -33.81
CA ILE A 193 29.69 29.79 -32.67
C ILE A 193 29.37 30.85 -31.63
N ASP A 194 29.54 32.14 -31.95
CA ASP A 194 29.43 33.26 -31.01
C ASP A 194 30.16 33.00 -29.68
N PHE A 195 31.39 32.50 -29.76
CA PHE A 195 32.16 32.02 -28.62
C PHE A 195 32.26 33.04 -27.47
N PRO A 196 32.52 34.35 -27.69
CA PRO A 196 32.59 35.32 -26.59
C PRO A 196 31.28 35.44 -25.79
N LYS A 197 30.13 35.38 -26.47
CA LYS A 197 28.79 35.44 -25.85
C LYS A 197 28.52 34.16 -25.06
N ASN A 198 28.81 33.02 -25.66
CA ASN A 198 28.63 31.70 -25.03
C ASN A 198 29.57 31.49 -23.83
N LEU A 199 30.83 31.95 -23.91
CA LEU A 199 31.77 31.92 -22.79
C LEU A 199 31.29 32.79 -21.62
N ARG A 200 30.74 33.98 -21.90
CA ARG A 200 30.15 34.83 -20.86
C ARG A 200 28.95 34.16 -20.20
N ASN A 201 28.02 33.60 -20.98
CA ASN A 201 26.85 32.91 -20.45
C ASN A 201 27.25 31.69 -19.60
N TYR A 202 28.21 30.90 -20.07
CA TYR A 202 28.77 29.77 -19.34
C TYR A 202 29.34 30.18 -17.98
N ARG A 203 30.17 31.22 -17.94
CA ARG A 203 30.74 31.74 -16.68
C ARG A 203 29.66 32.30 -15.75
N THR A 204 28.65 32.98 -16.29
CA THR A 204 27.51 33.46 -15.51
C THR A 204 26.75 32.31 -14.86
N LEU A 205 26.48 31.23 -15.59
CA LEU A 205 25.80 30.04 -15.05
C LEU A 205 26.59 29.39 -13.92
N GLN A 206 27.92 29.26 -14.08
CA GLN A 206 28.78 28.74 -13.01
C GLN A 206 28.82 29.65 -11.79
N ALA A 207 28.92 30.97 -11.99
CA ALA A 207 28.90 31.94 -10.90
C ALA A 207 27.56 31.94 -10.16
N MET A 208 26.43 31.80 -10.87
CA MET A 208 25.09 31.69 -10.29
C MET A 208 24.96 30.42 -9.42
N ALA A 209 25.44 29.28 -9.89
CA ALA A 209 25.43 28.03 -9.10
C ALA A 209 26.27 28.18 -7.82
N GLN A 210 27.47 28.75 -7.92
CA GLN A 210 28.35 28.98 -6.76
C GLN A 210 27.75 29.96 -5.75
N GLU A 211 27.16 31.07 -6.22
CA GLU A 211 26.52 32.08 -5.38
C GLU A 211 25.38 31.48 -4.56
N VAL A 212 24.52 30.67 -5.18
CA VAL A 212 23.35 30.09 -4.49
C VAL A 212 23.75 28.99 -3.50
N THR A 213 24.76 28.17 -3.83
CA THR A 213 25.33 27.23 -2.85
C THR A 213 25.96 27.97 -1.67
N SER A 214 26.71 29.06 -1.90
CA SER A 214 27.28 29.88 -0.82
C SER A 214 26.19 30.48 0.08
N ARG A 215 25.10 31.00 -0.49
CA ARG A 215 23.96 31.51 0.28
C ARG A 215 23.30 30.44 1.14
N ARG A 216 23.18 29.20 0.66
CA ARG A 216 22.66 28.09 1.46
C ARG A 216 23.56 27.78 2.65
N GLU A 217 24.88 27.71 2.41
CA GLU A 217 25.87 27.46 3.45
C GLU A 217 25.88 28.54 4.53
N GLU A 218 25.61 29.80 4.17
CA GLU A 218 25.50 30.90 5.13
C GLU A 218 24.22 30.88 5.99
N ILE A 219 23.11 30.42 5.43
CA ILE A 219 21.81 30.41 6.13
C ILE A 219 21.70 29.22 7.09
N GLY A 220 22.25 28.06 6.71
CA GLY A 220 22.24 26.83 7.52
C GLY A 220 22.60 27.04 9.00
N PRO A 221 23.81 27.51 9.34
CA PRO A 221 24.22 27.68 10.73
C PRO A 221 23.39 28.72 11.49
N LYS A 222 22.85 29.74 10.81
CA LYS A 222 21.98 30.75 11.42
C LYS A 222 20.64 30.13 11.85
N VAL A 223 20.05 29.29 10.98
CA VAL A 223 18.82 28.54 11.32
C VAL A 223 19.08 27.55 12.45
N ASP A 224 20.20 26.84 12.42
CA ASP A 224 20.52 25.83 13.44
C ASP A 224 20.73 26.47 14.82
N ALA A 225 21.43 27.60 14.89
CA ALA A 225 21.62 28.35 16.13
C ALA A 225 20.28 28.88 16.69
N LEU A 226 19.44 29.45 15.81
CA LEU A 226 18.14 29.99 16.20
C LEU A 226 17.16 28.89 16.61
N SER A 227 17.19 27.74 15.93
CA SER A 227 16.44 26.52 16.27
C SER A 227 16.81 26.00 17.65
N ALA A 228 18.12 25.95 17.97
CA ALA A 228 18.58 25.52 19.29
C ALA A 228 18.10 26.47 20.41
N GLN A 229 18.13 27.79 20.16
CA GLN A 229 17.63 28.79 21.10
C GLN A 229 16.11 28.69 21.28
N HIS A 230 15.36 28.58 20.18
CA HIS A 230 13.90 28.40 20.18
C HIS A 230 13.50 27.17 20.98
N LYS A 231 14.12 26.03 20.69
CA LYS A 231 13.90 24.78 21.40
C LYS A 231 14.18 24.89 22.90
N ALA A 232 15.29 25.52 23.30
CA ALA A 232 15.63 25.68 24.71
C ALA A 232 14.56 26.47 25.48
N ILE A 233 13.97 27.51 24.88
CA ILE A 233 12.91 28.30 25.51
C ILE A 233 11.61 27.49 25.57
N VAL A 234 11.25 26.78 24.49
CA VAL A 234 10.04 25.94 24.46
C VAL A 234 10.12 24.80 25.46
N ASP A 235 11.26 24.11 25.54
CA ASP A 235 11.50 23.02 26.49
C ASP A 235 11.46 23.57 27.93
N GLY A 236 12.10 24.72 28.18
CA GLY A 236 12.03 25.39 29.49
C GLY A 236 10.62 25.85 29.87
N ALA A 237 9.80 26.27 28.91
CA ALA A 237 8.40 26.60 29.15
C ALA A 237 7.56 25.34 29.46
N ALA A 238 7.81 24.23 28.76
CA ALA A 238 7.20 22.93 29.04
C ALA A 238 7.53 22.45 30.47
N ASP A 239 8.78 22.61 30.91
CA ASP A 239 9.20 22.27 32.28
C ASP A 239 8.50 23.15 33.33
N ARG A 240 8.40 24.47 33.09
CA ARG A 240 7.76 25.42 34.02
C ARG A 240 6.28 25.14 34.23
N VAL A 241 5.56 24.73 33.19
CA VAL A 241 4.15 24.34 33.32
C VAL A 241 3.97 22.93 33.85
N GLY A 242 5.04 22.11 33.93
CA GLY A 242 4.96 20.72 34.39
C GLY A 242 4.51 19.72 33.30
N LEU A 243 4.66 20.07 32.02
CA LEU A 243 4.26 19.21 30.89
C LEU A 243 5.23 18.01 30.70
N THR A 244 6.52 18.21 30.94
CA THR A 244 7.57 17.19 30.77
C THR A 244 7.31 15.88 31.52
N PRO A 245 6.97 15.87 32.83
CA PRO A 245 6.65 14.62 33.53
C PRO A 245 5.39 13.94 32.97
N LEU A 246 4.39 14.70 32.52
CA LEU A 246 3.16 14.15 31.91
C LEU A 246 3.45 13.45 30.58
N LEU A 247 4.29 14.05 29.72
CA LEU A 247 4.75 13.43 28.48
C LEU A 247 5.56 12.16 28.75
N ALA A 248 6.40 12.16 29.79
CA ALA A 248 7.13 10.96 30.19
C ALA A 248 6.20 9.86 30.74
N GLU A 249 5.15 10.21 31.47
CA GLU A 249 4.12 9.28 31.92
C GLU A 249 3.33 8.71 30.73
N GLN A 250 2.97 9.56 29.76
CA GLN A 250 2.26 9.14 28.54
C GLN A 250 3.10 8.14 27.73
N ALA A 251 4.40 8.38 27.58
CA ALA A 251 5.32 7.45 26.90
C ALA A 251 5.42 6.11 27.64
N LYS A 252 5.53 6.12 28.98
CA LYS A 252 5.54 4.89 29.80
C LYS A 252 4.23 4.11 29.67
N LEU A 253 3.11 4.83 29.67
CA LEU A 253 1.77 4.24 29.54
C LEU A 253 1.56 3.63 28.14
N ALA A 254 2.02 4.31 27.09
CA ALA A 254 2.00 3.81 25.73
C ALA A 254 2.81 2.50 25.60
N ALA A 255 4.03 2.46 26.14
CA ALA A 255 4.85 1.25 26.16
C ALA A 255 4.18 0.10 26.96
N THR A 256 3.48 0.42 28.05
CA THR A 256 2.73 -0.57 28.84
C THR A 256 1.55 -1.14 28.06
N ILE A 257 0.80 -0.29 27.34
CA ILE A 257 -0.30 -0.70 26.46
C ILE A 257 0.21 -1.62 25.36
N GLU A 258 1.31 -1.26 24.69
CA GLU A 258 1.92 -2.07 23.63
C GLU A 258 2.36 -3.44 24.15
N ALA A 259 3.04 -3.48 25.30
CA ALA A 259 3.45 -4.74 25.93
C ALA A 259 2.24 -5.64 26.25
N ARG A 260 1.15 -5.07 26.77
CA ARG A 260 -0.10 -5.82 27.04
C ARG A 260 -0.79 -6.31 25.78
N GLN A 261 -0.81 -5.52 24.71
CA GLN A 261 -1.34 -5.95 23.42
C GLN A 261 -0.53 -7.13 22.87
N GLY A 262 0.79 -7.11 23.02
CA GLY A 262 1.67 -8.24 22.73
C GLY A 262 1.34 -9.49 23.55
N ASP A 263 1.08 -9.34 24.84
CA ASP A 263 0.65 -10.44 25.72
C ASP A 263 -0.69 -11.02 25.32
N ILE A 264 -1.67 -10.18 24.97
CA ILE A 264 -2.98 -10.60 24.48
C ILE A 264 -2.84 -11.36 23.15
N ALA A 265 -2.02 -10.86 22.22
CA ALA A 265 -1.75 -11.53 20.95
C ALA A 265 -1.12 -12.92 21.17
N ARG A 266 -0.15 -13.01 22.09
CA ARG A 266 0.48 -14.29 22.49
C ARG A 266 -0.53 -15.26 23.11
N LEU A 267 -1.40 -14.80 24.00
CA LEU A 267 -2.47 -15.63 24.58
C LEU A 267 -3.49 -16.10 23.53
N HIS A 268 -3.83 -15.25 22.57
CA HIS A 268 -4.67 -15.63 21.43
C HIS A 268 -3.98 -16.66 20.52
N GLY A 269 -2.65 -16.56 20.35
CA GLY A 269 -1.83 -17.57 19.68
C GLY A 269 -1.92 -18.92 20.39
N LEU A 270 -1.62 -18.97 21.70
CA LEU A 270 -1.73 -20.19 22.50
C LEU A 270 -3.14 -20.80 22.48
N LEU A 271 -4.18 -19.96 22.52
CA LEU A 271 -5.56 -20.41 22.40
C LEU A 271 -5.82 -21.00 21.02
N ARG A 272 -5.35 -20.34 19.94
CA ARG A 272 -5.46 -20.85 18.57
C ARG A 272 -4.77 -22.21 18.44
N ASP A 273 -3.54 -22.34 18.91
CA ASP A 273 -2.77 -23.59 18.83
C ASP A 273 -3.48 -24.73 19.60
N SER A 274 -4.14 -24.40 20.71
CA SER A 274 -4.98 -25.35 21.46
C SER A 274 -6.31 -25.71 20.77
N ILE A 275 -6.85 -24.83 19.92
CA ILE A 275 -8.09 -25.06 19.15
C ILE A 275 -7.81 -25.80 17.83
N VAL A 276 -6.70 -25.47 17.16
CA VAL A 276 -6.26 -26.10 15.89
C VAL A 276 -5.70 -27.50 16.13
N GLY A 277 -5.34 -27.82 17.37
CA GLY A 277 -4.84 -29.15 17.75
C GLY A 277 -3.33 -29.31 17.62
N GLU A 278 -2.61 -28.21 17.42
CA GLU A 278 -1.15 -28.16 17.32
C GLU A 278 -0.47 -28.02 18.70
N SER A 279 -1.26 -27.82 19.77
CA SER A 279 -0.76 -27.78 21.14
C SER A 279 -0.15 -29.13 21.56
N PRO A 280 1.00 -29.15 22.29
CA PRO A 280 1.64 -30.37 22.78
C PRO A 280 0.70 -31.25 23.62
N LEU A 281 -0.22 -30.63 24.38
CA LEU A 281 -1.20 -31.38 25.17
C LEU A 281 -2.30 -31.99 24.31
N PHE A 282 -2.74 -31.30 23.25
CA PHE A 282 -3.68 -31.88 22.30
C PHE A 282 -3.05 -33.05 21.53
N ALA A 283 -1.79 -32.90 21.09
CA ALA A 283 -1.03 -33.97 20.46
C ALA A 283 -0.91 -35.19 21.39
N SER A 284 -0.61 -34.97 22.69
CA SER A 284 -0.54 -36.07 23.67
C SER A 284 -1.90 -36.74 23.93
N ILE A 285 -3.00 -35.97 23.93
CA ILE A 285 -4.36 -36.50 24.04
C ILE A 285 -4.70 -37.31 22.79
N ALA A 286 -4.41 -36.78 21.60
CA ALA A 286 -4.66 -37.44 20.33
C ALA A 286 -3.85 -38.73 20.20
N GLU A 287 -2.58 -38.72 20.59
CA GLU A 287 -1.68 -39.87 20.58
C GLU A 287 -2.12 -40.94 21.58
N LYS A 288 -2.42 -40.59 22.84
CA LYS A 288 -2.93 -41.54 23.83
C LYS A 288 -4.32 -42.07 23.49
N THR A 289 -5.17 -41.23 22.89
CA THR A 289 -6.49 -41.65 22.40
C THR A 289 -6.31 -42.62 21.22
N ALA A 290 -5.39 -42.35 20.30
CA ALA A 290 -5.05 -43.25 19.20
C ALA A 290 -4.41 -44.56 19.69
N GLU A 291 -3.61 -44.54 20.75
CA GLU A 291 -3.01 -45.72 21.39
C GLU A 291 -4.10 -46.61 22.02
N VAL A 292 -5.01 -46.00 22.79
CA VAL A 292 -6.17 -46.70 23.38
C VAL A 292 -7.12 -47.22 22.29
N MET A 293 -7.31 -46.48 21.20
CA MET A 293 -8.12 -46.91 20.05
C MET A 293 -7.44 -48.00 19.22
N ARG A 294 -6.10 -48.00 19.08
CA ARG A 294 -5.34 -49.09 18.42
C ARG A 294 -5.46 -50.41 19.18
N THR A 295 -5.63 -50.35 20.50
CA THR A 295 -5.86 -51.55 21.32
C THR A 295 -7.29 -52.06 21.34
N LEU A 296 -8.25 -51.34 20.73
CA LEU A 296 -9.67 -51.73 20.68
C LEU A 296 -10.18 -51.82 19.23
N PRO A 297 -10.12 -53.00 18.60
CA PRO A 297 -10.77 -53.23 17.31
C PRO A 297 -12.29 -53.14 17.47
N LEU A 298 -12.96 -52.41 16.58
CA LEU A 298 -14.44 -52.35 16.46
C LEU A 298 -15.09 -53.74 16.39
N LYS A 299 -14.36 -54.75 15.90
CA LYS A 299 -14.79 -56.16 15.89
C LYS A 299 -14.89 -56.76 17.30
N GLN A 300 -13.94 -56.47 18.18
CA GLN A 300 -13.95 -56.92 19.58
C GLN A 300 -14.98 -56.15 20.42
N LEU A 301 -15.21 -54.87 20.12
CA LEU A 301 -16.30 -54.10 20.73
C LEU A 301 -17.67 -54.69 20.38
N ASN A 302 -17.88 -55.08 19.11
CA ASN A 302 -19.10 -55.78 18.68
C ASN A 302 -19.24 -57.18 19.30
N GLU A 303 -18.13 -57.93 19.45
CA GLU A 303 -18.11 -59.24 20.14
C GLU A 303 -18.31 -59.15 21.66
N MET A 304 -17.92 -58.03 22.29
CA MET A 304 -18.15 -57.77 23.73
C MET A 304 -19.58 -57.30 23.99
N VAL A 305 -20.13 -56.44 23.13
CA VAL A 305 -21.53 -56.00 23.20
C VAL A 305 -22.51 -57.17 22.96
N LEU A 306 -22.15 -58.12 22.08
CA LEU A 306 -22.91 -59.37 21.88
C LEU A 306 -22.85 -60.35 23.08
N LYS A 307 -21.99 -60.12 24.09
CA LYS A 307 -21.86 -60.96 25.29
C LYS A 307 -22.55 -60.38 26.53
N THR A 308 -22.98 -59.12 26.49
CA THR A 308 -23.69 -58.43 27.56
C THR A 308 -25.21 -58.59 27.42
N GLU A 309 -25.92 -58.88 28.51
CA GLU A 309 -27.38 -59.12 28.50
C GLU A 309 -28.23 -57.82 28.44
N SER A 310 -27.58 -56.64 28.41
CA SER A 310 -28.25 -55.34 28.57
C SER A 310 -28.58 -54.65 27.23
N PRO A 311 -29.85 -54.28 26.96
CA PRO A 311 -30.27 -53.57 25.74
C PRO A 311 -29.81 -52.10 25.70
N GLN A 312 -29.09 -51.62 26.72
CA GLN A 312 -28.54 -50.26 26.76
C GLN A 312 -27.25 -50.14 25.94
N ASP A 313 -26.45 -51.21 25.86
CA ASP A 313 -25.19 -51.20 25.11
C ASP A 313 -25.41 -51.22 23.60
N ASP A 314 -26.42 -51.95 23.13
CA ASP A 314 -26.83 -51.95 21.71
C ASP A 314 -27.26 -50.55 21.25
N ARG A 315 -27.95 -49.80 22.12
CA ARG A 315 -28.39 -48.43 21.82
C ARG A 315 -27.23 -47.45 21.79
N LEU A 316 -26.29 -47.56 22.73
CA LEU A 316 -25.09 -46.72 22.75
C LEU A 316 -24.16 -47.02 21.58
N PHE A 317 -24.05 -48.29 21.17
CA PHE A 317 -23.28 -48.69 20.00
C PHE A 317 -23.91 -48.18 18.69
N GLU A 318 -25.23 -48.25 18.55
CA GLU A 318 -25.92 -47.70 17.38
C GLU A 318 -25.77 -46.17 17.31
N GLN A 319 -25.89 -45.47 18.45
CA GLN A 319 -25.63 -44.03 18.54
C GLN A 319 -24.17 -43.68 18.19
N LEU A 320 -23.21 -44.51 18.62
CA LEU A 320 -21.81 -44.34 18.27
C LEU A 320 -21.57 -44.52 16.76
N ARG A 321 -22.22 -45.52 16.16
CA ARG A 321 -22.14 -45.80 14.72
C ARG A 321 -22.70 -44.64 13.91
N GLU A 322 -23.86 -44.15 14.30
CA GLU A 322 -24.51 -42.99 13.69
C GLU A 322 -23.63 -41.73 13.82
N ASN A 323 -23.11 -41.46 15.02
CA ASN A 323 -22.22 -40.32 15.26
C ASN A 323 -20.93 -40.41 14.43
N LYS A 324 -20.31 -41.60 14.33
CA LYS A 324 -19.14 -41.81 13.46
C LYS A 324 -19.43 -41.55 11.99
N MET A 325 -20.60 -41.97 11.50
CA MET A 325 -21.01 -41.66 10.12
C MET A 325 -21.20 -40.17 9.91
N GLN A 326 -21.81 -39.46 10.87
CA GLN A 326 -21.99 -38.00 10.81
C GLN A 326 -20.67 -37.24 10.88
N VAL A 327 -19.71 -37.72 11.68
CA VAL A 327 -18.35 -37.17 11.73
C VAL A 327 -17.64 -37.37 10.40
N ALA A 328 -17.69 -38.58 9.83
CA ALA A 328 -17.05 -38.88 8.55
C ALA A 328 -17.68 -38.10 7.38
N SER A 329 -19.01 -37.90 7.40
CA SER A 329 -19.69 -37.09 6.38
C SER A 329 -19.31 -35.61 6.50
N LEU A 330 -19.29 -35.04 7.71
CA LEU A 330 -18.89 -33.65 7.94
C LEU A 330 -17.41 -33.41 7.64
N GLU A 331 -16.52 -34.35 7.97
CA GLU A 331 -15.10 -34.29 7.59
C GLU A 331 -14.93 -34.34 6.06
N GLY A 332 -15.74 -35.18 5.37
CA GLY A 332 -15.78 -35.23 3.91
C GLY A 332 -16.30 -33.93 3.28
N GLU A 333 -17.36 -33.35 3.82
CA GLU A 333 -17.89 -32.04 3.41
C GLU A 333 -16.83 -30.95 3.60
N LEU A 334 -16.17 -30.91 4.77
CA LEU A 334 -15.10 -29.95 5.06
C LEU A 334 -13.93 -30.06 4.07
N GLN A 335 -13.50 -31.29 3.75
CA GLN A 335 -12.46 -31.53 2.75
C GLN A 335 -12.89 -31.12 1.34
N SER A 336 -14.17 -31.23 1.00
CA SER A 336 -14.70 -30.83 -0.31
C SER A 336 -14.89 -29.31 -0.45
N GLU A 337 -15.17 -28.61 0.65
CA GLU A 337 -15.40 -27.16 0.70
C GLU A 337 -14.08 -26.38 0.88
N GLN A 338 -13.06 -26.99 1.49
CA GLN A 338 -11.76 -26.37 1.69
C GLN A 338 -11.07 -25.87 0.40
N PRO A 339 -10.97 -26.65 -0.69
CA PRO A 339 -10.38 -26.14 -1.94
C PRO A 339 -11.20 -24.99 -2.54
N GLN A 340 -12.53 -24.97 -2.34
CA GLN A 340 -13.38 -23.87 -2.79
C GLN A 340 -13.13 -22.60 -1.98
N TRP A 341 -12.94 -22.73 -0.67
CA TRP A 341 -12.53 -21.63 0.19
C TRP A 341 -11.14 -21.10 -0.18
N GLU A 342 -10.16 -21.98 -0.40
CA GLU A 342 -8.81 -21.58 -0.79
C GLU A 342 -8.81 -20.82 -2.12
N GLU A 343 -9.59 -21.30 -3.10
CA GLU A 343 -9.76 -20.61 -4.38
C GLU A 343 -10.46 -19.25 -4.19
N MET A 344 -11.55 -19.18 -3.43
CA MET A 344 -12.27 -17.93 -3.15
C MET A 344 -11.40 -16.91 -2.41
N ASN A 345 -10.61 -17.37 -1.43
CA ASN A 345 -9.68 -16.51 -0.71
C ASN A 345 -8.55 -16.00 -1.61
N ALA A 346 -8.03 -16.86 -2.49
CA ALA A 346 -7.04 -16.45 -3.48
C ALA A 346 -7.62 -15.45 -4.49
N GLN A 347 -8.90 -15.59 -4.87
CA GLN A 347 -9.64 -14.63 -5.69
C GLN A 347 -9.79 -13.27 -4.99
N TYR A 348 -10.13 -13.27 -3.71
CA TYR A 348 -10.20 -12.07 -2.88
C TYR A 348 -8.86 -11.34 -2.83
N GLU A 349 -7.76 -12.03 -2.50
CA GLU A 349 -6.42 -11.45 -2.44
C GLU A 349 -5.99 -10.84 -3.80
N ARG A 350 -6.29 -11.54 -4.90
CA ARG A 350 -6.03 -11.03 -6.26
C ARG A 350 -6.82 -9.75 -6.53
N MET A 351 -8.12 -9.72 -6.22
CA MET A 351 -8.98 -8.55 -6.37
C MET A 351 -8.52 -7.38 -5.50
N HIS A 352 -8.27 -7.64 -4.21
CA HIS A 352 -7.83 -6.63 -3.25
C HIS A 352 -6.48 -6.02 -3.67
N SER A 353 -5.54 -6.86 -4.12
CA SER A 353 -4.26 -6.41 -4.65
C SER A 353 -4.41 -5.55 -5.92
N LEU A 354 -5.36 -5.89 -6.80
CA LEU A 354 -5.67 -5.15 -8.02
C LEU A 354 -6.28 -3.78 -7.69
N ALA A 355 -7.29 -3.74 -6.82
CA ALA A 355 -7.95 -2.53 -6.36
C ALA A 355 -6.95 -1.57 -5.70
N ARG A 356 -6.10 -2.08 -4.80
CA ARG A 356 -5.05 -1.30 -4.15
C ARG A 356 -4.05 -0.73 -5.14
N ARG A 357 -3.58 -1.53 -6.11
CA ARG A 357 -2.65 -1.07 -7.14
C ARG A 357 -3.26 0.02 -8.02
N TYR A 358 -4.52 -0.13 -8.42
CA TYR A 358 -5.24 0.91 -9.17
C TYR A 358 -5.35 2.21 -8.36
N ALA A 359 -5.75 2.12 -7.10
CA ALA A 359 -5.87 3.27 -6.20
C ALA A 359 -4.54 4.01 -5.99
N THR A 360 -3.43 3.28 -5.89
CA THR A 360 -2.07 3.86 -5.76
C THR A 360 -1.46 4.34 -7.08
N SER A 361 -2.11 4.07 -8.22
CA SER A 361 -1.58 4.46 -9.52
C SER A 361 -2.11 5.81 -9.98
N ASP A 362 -1.34 6.53 -10.80
CA ASP A 362 -1.75 7.80 -11.42
C ASP A 362 -3.02 7.67 -12.31
N LEU A 363 -3.43 6.44 -12.63
CA LEU A 363 -4.58 6.12 -13.47
C LEU A 363 -5.93 6.42 -12.78
N ASN A 364 -5.93 6.64 -11.46
CA ASN A 364 -7.14 7.02 -10.72
C ASN A 364 -7.41 8.54 -10.74
N SER A 365 -6.65 9.33 -11.51
CA SER A 365 -6.88 10.77 -11.59
C SER A 365 -8.20 11.11 -12.30
N VAL A 366 -8.97 12.04 -11.74
CA VAL A 366 -10.24 12.57 -12.27
C VAL A 366 -10.11 13.11 -13.70
N ARG A 367 -8.88 13.49 -14.11
CA ARG A 367 -8.58 14.05 -15.43
C ARG A 367 -8.61 13.00 -16.56
N TYR A 368 -8.48 11.72 -16.23
CA TYR A 368 -8.35 10.66 -17.23
C TYR A 368 -9.68 10.02 -17.62
N HIS A 369 -9.83 9.85 -18.93
CA HIS A 369 -10.90 9.07 -19.53
C HIS A 369 -10.29 7.90 -20.32
N TYR A 370 -11.05 6.82 -20.41
CA TYR A 370 -10.62 5.57 -21.03
C TYR A 370 -11.58 5.21 -22.14
N ASP A 371 -11.05 4.91 -23.33
CA ASP A 371 -11.84 4.42 -24.47
C ASP A 371 -12.08 2.91 -24.35
N VAL A 372 -12.79 2.52 -23.29
CA VAL A 372 -13.07 1.12 -22.94
C VAL A 372 -14.51 1.02 -22.45
N LYS A 373 -15.20 -0.04 -22.86
CA LYS A 373 -16.55 -0.36 -22.40
C LYS A 373 -16.50 -0.98 -21.00
N ARG A 374 -17.53 -0.74 -20.18
CA ARG A 374 -17.67 -1.34 -18.84
C ARG A 374 -17.50 -2.86 -18.84
N SER A 375 -18.11 -3.54 -19.81
CA SER A 375 -18.02 -5.01 -19.95
C SER A 375 -16.60 -5.50 -20.22
N GLN A 376 -15.78 -4.75 -20.94
CA GLN A 376 -14.38 -5.13 -21.19
C GLN A 376 -13.54 -5.04 -19.92
N VAL A 377 -13.77 -4.00 -19.10
CA VAL A 377 -13.10 -3.86 -17.79
C VAL A 377 -13.54 -4.96 -16.83
N GLN A 378 -14.83 -5.29 -16.79
CA GLN A 378 -15.35 -6.40 -15.99
C GLN A 378 -14.75 -7.74 -16.42
N ASN A 379 -14.75 -8.06 -17.71
CA ASN A 379 -14.15 -9.30 -18.22
C ASN A 379 -12.65 -9.41 -17.88
N LEU A 380 -11.91 -8.28 -17.90
CA LEU A 380 -10.50 -8.26 -17.53
C LEU A 380 -10.30 -8.48 -16.03
N ILE A 381 -11.15 -7.88 -15.20
CA ILE A 381 -11.15 -8.10 -13.76
C ILE A 381 -11.45 -9.56 -13.46
N ASP A 382 -12.49 -10.14 -14.08
CA ASP A 382 -12.84 -11.56 -13.93
C ASP A 382 -11.70 -12.47 -14.35
N ALA A 383 -11.02 -12.17 -15.46
CA ALA A 383 -9.87 -12.94 -15.91
C ALA A 383 -8.65 -12.84 -14.96
N ILE A 384 -8.43 -11.70 -14.31
CA ILE A 384 -7.39 -11.53 -13.28
C ILE A 384 -7.75 -12.30 -12.01
N VAL A 385 -9.02 -12.23 -11.59
CA VAL A 385 -9.54 -12.95 -10.43
C VAL A 385 -9.42 -14.45 -10.66
N LEU A 386 -9.69 -14.95 -11.87
CA LEU A 386 -9.51 -16.35 -12.27
C LEU A 386 -8.06 -16.74 -12.57
N ASN A 387 -7.08 -15.89 -12.21
CA ASN A 387 -5.64 -16.12 -12.39
C ASN A 387 -5.19 -16.35 -13.85
N GLN A 388 -5.96 -15.87 -14.84
CA GLN A 388 -5.59 -15.94 -16.25
C GLN A 388 -4.60 -14.85 -16.64
N PHE A 389 -4.63 -13.72 -15.92
CA PHE A 389 -3.70 -12.60 -16.11
C PHE A 389 -3.19 -12.08 -14.77
N GLY A 390 -1.96 -11.56 -14.76
CA GLY A 390 -1.40 -10.90 -13.58
C GLY A 390 -2.11 -9.57 -13.26
N SER A 391 -2.09 -9.17 -11.99
CA SER A 391 -2.72 -7.93 -11.49
C SER A 391 -2.20 -6.62 -12.12
N ARG A 392 -1.14 -6.68 -12.94
CA ARG A 392 -0.61 -5.53 -13.71
C ARG A 392 -1.31 -5.33 -15.06
N HIS A 393 -1.96 -6.36 -15.59
CA HIS A 393 -2.45 -6.37 -16.96
C HIS A 393 -3.56 -5.32 -17.19
N LEU A 394 -4.48 -5.16 -16.23
CA LEU A 394 -5.50 -4.11 -16.28
C LEU A 394 -4.86 -2.71 -16.36
N LEU A 395 -3.81 -2.45 -15.58
CA LEU A 395 -3.14 -1.15 -15.55
C LEU A 395 -2.42 -0.86 -16.88
N GLU A 396 -1.84 -1.87 -17.52
CA GLU A 396 -1.19 -1.75 -18.83
C GLU A 396 -2.20 -1.43 -19.94
N ILE A 397 -3.34 -2.13 -19.94
CA ILE A 397 -4.44 -1.84 -20.89
C ILE A 397 -4.99 -0.44 -20.63
N LEU A 398 -5.21 -0.06 -19.37
CA LEU A 398 -5.70 1.28 -19.04
C LEU A 398 -4.69 2.37 -19.46
N LYS A 399 -3.38 2.12 -19.37
CA LYS A 399 -2.36 3.06 -19.87
C LYS A 399 -2.45 3.27 -21.37
N SER A 400 -2.74 2.23 -22.17
CA SER A 400 -2.75 2.32 -23.63
C SER A 400 -4.01 2.98 -24.21
N VAL A 401 -5.15 2.86 -23.52
CA VAL A 401 -6.46 3.40 -23.94
C VAL A 401 -6.83 4.72 -23.27
N ARG A 402 -5.89 5.33 -22.54
CA ARG A 402 -6.08 6.58 -21.80
C ARG A 402 -6.07 7.79 -22.73
N TYR A 403 -7.03 8.68 -22.55
CA TYR A 403 -7.04 10.02 -23.16
C TYR A 403 -7.53 11.09 -22.18
N THR A 404 -7.14 12.33 -22.42
CA THR A 404 -7.66 13.51 -21.72
C THR A 404 -8.61 14.23 -22.68
N PRO A 405 -9.93 14.30 -22.38
CA PRO A 405 -10.84 15.04 -23.25
C PRO A 405 -10.45 16.52 -23.26
N ALA A 406 -10.40 17.11 -24.45
CA ALA A 406 -10.22 18.55 -24.58
C ALA A 406 -11.38 19.28 -23.87
N PRO A 407 -11.13 20.40 -23.18
CA PRO A 407 -12.20 21.17 -22.57
C PRO A 407 -13.20 21.57 -23.67
N SER A 408 -14.43 21.07 -23.56
CA SER A 408 -15.52 21.53 -24.41
C SER A 408 -15.67 23.02 -24.14
N SER A 409 -15.36 23.86 -25.13
CA SER A 409 -15.77 25.26 -25.12
C SER A 409 -17.29 25.28 -25.07
N SER A 410 -17.84 25.40 -23.86
CA SER A 410 -19.26 25.64 -23.63
C SER A 410 -19.57 27.00 -24.25
N GLY A 411 -20.15 26.98 -25.45
CA GLY A 411 -20.79 28.14 -26.03
C GLY A 411 -21.91 28.59 -25.12
N SER A 412 -21.63 29.61 -24.32
CA SER A 412 -22.63 30.41 -23.64
C SER A 412 -23.44 31.14 -24.69
N SER A 413 -24.72 30.76 -24.80
CA SER A 413 -25.75 31.47 -25.53
C SER A 413 -25.96 32.86 -24.92
N SER A 414 -25.41 33.90 -25.54
CA SER A 414 -25.82 35.29 -25.32
C SER A 414 -26.50 35.81 -26.58
N SER A 415 -27.82 35.88 -26.53
CA SER A 415 -28.65 36.65 -27.45
C SER A 415 -28.49 38.14 -27.17
N SER A 416 -28.07 38.94 -28.16
CA SER A 416 -28.70 40.23 -28.47
C SER A 416 -28.09 40.85 -29.72
N SER A 417 -28.99 41.11 -30.66
CA SER A 417 -28.85 41.95 -31.84
C SER A 417 -28.45 43.39 -31.51
N SER A 418 -27.55 43.99 -32.29
CA SER A 418 -27.89 45.06 -33.23
C SER A 418 -26.66 45.91 -33.61
N SER A 419 -26.40 45.96 -34.92
CA SER A 419 -25.98 47.12 -35.71
C SER A 419 -24.98 48.13 -35.12
N ARG A 420 -23.82 48.29 -35.77
CA ARG A 420 -23.48 49.44 -36.66
C ARG A 420 -21.96 49.57 -36.88
N ARG A 421 -21.63 49.98 -38.12
CA ARG A 421 -20.34 50.51 -38.66
C ARG A 421 -19.26 49.45 -38.94
N SER A 422 -19.07 49.06 -40.20
CA SER A 422 -18.21 49.72 -41.21
C SER A 422 -16.82 49.98 -40.64
N SER A 423 -15.75 49.39 -41.16
CA SER A 423 -15.31 49.62 -42.54
C SER A 423 -14.00 48.88 -42.83
N TYR A 424 -13.83 48.45 -44.11
CA TYR A 424 -12.62 48.15 -44.90
C TYR A 424 -11.56 47.20 -44.26
N SER A 425 -10.88 46.27 -44.94
CA SER A 425 -10.64 46.03 -46.37
C SER A 425 -10.05 44.61 -46.56
N SER A 426 -10.55 43.91 -47.59
CA SER A 426 -9.83 43.12 -48.61
C SER A 426 -8.76 42.09 -48.15
N SER A 427 -9.08 40.79 -48.24
CA SER A 427 -8.77 39.87 -49.36
C SER A 427 -7.41 39.18 -49.18
N SER A 428 -7.31 37.85 -49.12
CA SER A 428 -7.22 36.98 -50.31
C SER A 428 -7.38 35.50 -49.90
N SER A 429 -8.41 34.80 -50.38
CA SER A 429 -8.36 33.76 -51.44
C SER A 429 -7.39 32.60 -51.16
N SER A 430 -7.88 31.42 -50.72
CA SER A 430 -8.35 30.29 -51.54
C SER A 430 -7.25 29.71 -52.46
N SER A 431 -6.98 28.41 -52.48
CA SER A 431 -7.96 27.40 -52.89
C SER A 431 -7.54 25.97 -52.58
N SER A 432 -8.59 25.18 -52.43
CA SER A 432 -8.71 23.73 -52.33
C SER A 432 -8.20 22.96 -53.54
N ARG A 433 -7.96 21.65 -53.37
CA ARG A 433 -8.40 20.60 -54.31
C ARG A 433 -8.46 19.25 -53.64
N SER A 434 -9.69 18.74 -53.60
CA SER A 434 -10.09 17.37 -53.29
C SER A 434 -9.76 16.44 -54.44
N TYR A 435 -9.55 15.16 -54.15
CA TYR A 435 -10.09 14.09 -55.01
C TYR A 435 -10.50 12.89 -54.17
N SER A 436 -11.57 12.28 -54.62
CA SER A 436 -12.35 11.20 -54.04
C SER A 436 -12.43 10.06 -55.06
N SER A 437 -12.39 8.81 -54.58
CA SER A 437 -12.91 7.56 -55.18
C SER A 437 -11.94 6.42 -54.78
N SER A 438 -12.30 5.19 -54.45
CA SER A 438 -13.56 4.43 -54.43
C SER A 438 -13.24 3.04 -53.85
N SER A 439 -14.22 2.43 -53.20
CA SER A 439 -14.46 0.99 -52.94
C SER A 439 -13.42 -0.08 -53.35
N SER A 440 -13.11 -1.02 -52.45
CA SER A 440 -13.65 -2.41 -52.48
C SER A 440 -12.98 -3.36 -51.47
N SER A 441 -13.81 -4.33 -51.08
CA SER A 441 -13.72 -5.58 -50.29
C SER A 441 -12.42 -6.37 -50.07
N SER A 442 -12.44 -7.01 -48.88
CA SER A 442 -12.18 -8.43 -48.54
C SER A 442 -10.76 -9.01 -48.30
N SER A 443 -10.68 -9.61 -47.10
CA SER A 443 -10.17 -10.95 -46.72
C SER A 443 -8.66 -11.23 -46.53
N SER A 444 -8.35 -11.57 -45.27
CA SER A 444 -7.54 -12.69 -44.74
C SER A 444 -6.13 -13.01 -45.28
N GLY A 445 -5.19 -13.23 -44.35
CA GLY A 445 -4.14 -14.25 -44.52
C GLY A 445 -2.72 -13.88 -44.06
N SER A 446 -2.35 -14.36 -42.87
CA SER A 446 -1.06 -14.93 -42.43
C SER A 446 0.31 -14.53 -43.05
N SER A 447 1.23 -14.21 -42.13
CA SER A 447 2.67 -14.57 -42.04
C SER A 447 3.65 -14.15 -43.16
N SER A 448 4.68 -13.38 -42.78
CA SER A 448 6.09 -13.83 -42.63
C SER A 448 7.11 -12.71 -42.92
N PHE A 449 8.18 -12.74 -42.11
CA PHE A 449 9.56 -12.23 -42.24
C PHE A 449 10.02 -11.21 -43.31
N GLY A 450 10.88 -10.29 -42.86
CA GLY A 450 11.75 -9.40 -43.64
C GLY A 450 11.37 -7.93 -43.42
N GLY A 451 12.20 -6.99 -42.98
CA GLY A 451 13.65 -6.85 -43.07
C GLY A 451 13.94 -5.41 -43.52
N GLY A 452 14.59 -4.61 -42.66
CA GLY A 452 15.28 -3.37 -43.05
C GLY A 452 14.46 -2.07 -43.07
N GLY A 453 15.08 -0.98 -42.60
CA GLY A 453 14.65 0.37 -42.96
C GLY A 453 14.71 1.39 -41.83
N SER A 454 15.92 1.90 -41.56
CA SER A 454 16.16 3.11 -40.77
C SER A 454 15.35 4.30 -41.28
N ARG A 455 14.83 5.14 -40.37
CA ARG A 455 15.05 6.61 -40.35
C ARG A 455 14.27 7.28 -39.22
N THR A 456 15.07 7.95 -38.40
CA THR A 456 14.75 9.05 -37.49
C THR A 456 13.93 10.16 -38.14
N SER A 457 12.95 10.71 -37.42
CA SER A 457 12.83 12.17 -37.29
C SER A 457 11.88 12.56 -36.16
N SER A 458 12.47 13.26 -35.20
CA SER A 458 11.86 14.15 -34.24
C SER A 458 11.17 15.34 -34.93
N SER A 459 10.04 15.80 -34.41
CA SER A 459 9.71 17.23 -34.46
C SER A 459 8.81 17.62 -33.30
N SER A 460 9.48 18.10 -32.25
CA SER A 460 8.96 19.03 -31.27
C SER A 460 8.53 20.32 -31.96
N GLY A 461 7.38 20.87 -31.58
CA GLY A 461 6.86 22.16 -32.05
C GLY A 461 6.31 22.95 -30.87
N GLY A 462 7.21 23.62 -30.14
CA GLY A 462 6.89 24.69 -29.21
C GLY A 462 7.45 26.01 -29.78
N GLY A 463 6.58 26.99 -29.96
CA GLY A 463 6.96 28.41 -29.97
C GLY A 463 6.94 28.94 -28.53
N GLY A 464 7.61 30.01 -28.16
CA GLY A 464 8.47 30.92 -28.90
C GLY A 464 8.89 32.01 -27.91
N PHE A 465 10.20 32.24 -27.79
CA PHE A 465 10.74 33.52 -27.34
C PHE A 465 11.77 33.92 -28.39
N SER A 466 11.55 35.10 -28.97
CA SER A 466 12.35 35.65 -30.04
C SER A 466 13.70 36.14 -29.52
N THR A 467 14.77 35.55 -30.03
CA THR A 467 16.01 36.30 -30.28
C THR A 467 16.42 36.02 -31.71
N THR A 468 16.54 37.10 -32.46
CA THR A 468 16.93 37.18 -33.86
C THR A 468 18.31 36.61 -34.14
N ASP A 469 18.46 36.19 -35.40
CA ASP A 469 19.67 35.88 -36.17
C ASP A 469 20.47 34.61 -35.85
N SER A 470 20.25 33.66 -36.76
CA SER A 470 21.25 32.82 -37.45
C SER A 470 22.15 31.90 -36.62
N PHE A 471 21.83 30.60 -36.67
CA PHE A 471 22.66 29.58 -37.33
C PHE A 471 21.78 28.68 -38.20
#